data_AF-A0A4Q4CNV7-F1
#
_entry.id   AF-A0A4Q4CNV7-F1
#
_cell.length_a   1.000
_cell.length_b   1.000
_cell.length_c   1.000
_cell.angle_alpha   90.00
_cell.angle_beta   90.00
_cell.angle_gamma   90.00
#
_symmetry.space_group_name_H-M   'P 1'
#
loop_
_entity.id
_entity.type
_entity.pdbx_description
1 polymer ?
#
loop_
_entity_poly.entity_id
_entity_poly.type
_entity_poly.pdbx_seq_one_letter_code
_entity_poly.pdbx_strand_id
1 'polypeptide(L)'
;MTDTTYDAYAGTTDSPTGPVFTVTGQDWDTIDTTAVEGDRIVINMGPQHPSTHGVLRLVLEIDGETVTDARPGIGYLHTGIEKNMEFRTWTQGVTFCTRMDYVAPFSNEAAYVAAVEKLLDVEVPERAQAIRVLMLELNRISSHLVCIATGGMEIGALTVMTCGFRDRELILDLFEMISGLRMNHAYFRPGGVAQDLP
;
A
#
# COMPACT_ATOMS: atom_id res chain seq x y z
N MET A 1 12.00 -21.17 -39.46
CA MET A 1 12.99 -21.51 -38.42
C MET A 1 13.66 -20.21 -38.01
N THR A 2 13.09 -19.55 -37.01
CA THR A 2 13.63 -18.42 -36.22
C THR A 2 12.56 -18.15 -35.15
N ASP A 3 12.62 -18.88 -34.04
CA ASP A 3 13.23 -18.45 -32.77
C ASP A 3 12.18 -17.75 -31.90
N THR A 4 11.32 -18.58 -31.28
CA THR A 4 10.44 -18.18 -30.18
C THR A 4 11.32 -17.74 -29.02
N THR A 5 11.29 -16.44 -28.76
CA THR A 5 11.88 -15.77 -27.61
C THR A 5 11.54 -16.51 -26.33
N TYR A 6 12.51 -17.23 -25.78
CA TYR A 6 12.51 -17.68 -24.39
C TYR A 6 12.68 -16.44 -23.52
N ASP A 7 11.59 -16.01 -22.88
CA ASP A 7 11.62 -14.95 -21.87
C ASP A 7 11.89 -15.58 -20.49
N ALA A 8 13.10 -15.37 -19.98
CA ALA A 8 13.55 -15.90 -18.69
C ALA A 8 12.79 -15.31 -17.48
N TYR A 9 11.98 -14.26 -17.68
CA TYR A 9 11.20 -13.61 -16.63
C TYR A 9 9.69 -13.91 -16.72
N ALA A 10 9.22 -14.58 -17.78
CA ALA A 10 7.83 -15.01 -17.97
C ALA A 10 7.60 -16.45 -17.47
N GLY A 11 8.21 -16.80 -16.34
CA GLY A 11 7.99 -18.11 -15.72
C GLY A 11 6.64 -18.15 -15.02
N THR A 12 5.63 -18.72 -15.67
CA THR A 12 4.44 -19.23 -14.97
C THR A 12 4.92 -20.24 -13.94
N THR A 13 4.77 -19.91 -12.66
CA THR A 13 5.06 -20.85 -11.59
C THR A 13 3.78 -21.61 -11.30
N ASP A 14 3.77 -22.90 -11.63
CA ASP A 14 2.70 -23.80 -11.24
C ASP A 14 2.65 -23.90 -9.71
N SER A 15 1.64 -23.25 -9.11
CA SER A 15 1.33 -23.41 -7.69
C SER A 15 0.34 -24.57 -7.52
N PRO A 16 0.32 -25.26 -6.37
CA PRO A 16 -0.66 -26.33 -6.10
C PRO A 16 -2.12 -25.82 -6.06
N THR A 17 -2.33 -24.50 -6.10
CA THR A 17 -3.61 -23.79 -6.17
C THR A 17 -3.97 -23.31 -7.58
N GLY A 18 -3.19 -23.64 -8.60
CA GLY A 18 -3.40 -23.22 -9.99
C GLY A 18 -2.33 -22.27 -10.53
N PRO A 19 -2.39 -21.92 -11.83
CA PRO A 19 -1.39 -21.10 -12.50
C PRO A 19 -1.40 -19.65 -12.02
N VAL A 20 -0.22 -19.12 -11.68
CA VAL A 20 -0.03 -17.71 -11.31
C VAL A 20 0.42 -16.93 -12.55
N PHE A 21 -0.40 -15.97 -12.98
CA PHE A 21 -0.13 -15.13 -14.15
C PHE A 21 0.42 -13.76 -13.74
N THR A 22 1.62 -13.44 -14.21
CA THR A 22 2.30 -12.16 -13.97
C THR A 22 1.95 -11.12 -15.03
N VAL A 23 1.83 -9.85 -14.64
CA VAL A 23 1.48 -8.71 -15.51
C VAL A 23 2.39 -8.55 -16.74
N THR A 24 3.60 -9.10 -16.70
CA THR A 24 4.60 -9.00 -17.78
C THR A 24 4.43 -10.05 -18.89
N GLY A 25 3.81 -11.19 -18.60
CA GLY A 25 3.53 -12.22 -19.60
C GLY A 25 2.19 -11.90 -20.25
N GLN A 26 2.15 -11.83 -21.58
CA GLN A 26 0.91 -11.77 -22.36
C GLN A 26 0.06 -13.05 -22.25
N ASP A 27 0.15 -13.78 -21.13
CA ASP A 27 -0.58 -15.03 -20.87
C ASP A 27 -2.10 -14.82 -20.75
N TRP A 28 -2.55 -13.56 -20.74
CA TRP A 28 -3.96 -13.16 -20.70
C TRP A 28 -4.75 -13.55 -21.96
N ASP A 29 -4.07 -13.75 -23.08
CA ASP A 29 -4.70 -14.20 -24.34
C ASP A 29 -5.20 -15.65 -24.25
N THR A 30 -4.81 -16.39 -23.21
CA THR A 30 -5.32 -17.75 -22.94
C THR A 30 -6.66 -17.75 -22.20
N ILE A 31 -7.08 -16.62 -21.64
CA ILE A 31 -8.41 -16.48 -21.04
C ILE A 31 -9.40 -16.25 -22.17
N ASP A 32 -10.08 -17.31 -22.57
CA ASP A 32 -11.14 -17.22 -23.58
C ASP A 32 -12.33 -16.45 -22.99
N THR A 33 -12.33 -15.13 -23.21
CA THR A 33 -13.45 -14.24 -22.88
C THR A 33 -14.74 -14.57 -23.65
N THR A 34 -14.69 -15.51 -24.61
CA THR A 34 -15.83 -16.00 -25.40
C THR A 34 -16.30 -17.40 -24.99
N ALA A 35 -15.61 -18.07 -24.06
CA ALA A 35 -16.04 -19.36 -23.51
C ALA A 35 -17.20 -19.16 -22.52
N VAL A 36 -18.41 -19.01 -23.05
CA VAL A 36 -19.66 -18.98 -22.29
C VAL A 36 -20.28 -20.38 -22.33
N GLU A 37 -19.93 -21.24 -21.37
CA GLU A 37 -20.71 -22.46 -21.08
C GLU A 37 -21.67 -22.14 -19.93
N GLY A 38 -22.96 -21.92 -20.24
CA GLY A 38 -24.00 -21.59 -19.25
C GLY A 38 -24.04 -20.10 -18.85
N ASP A 39 -24.39 -19.80 -17.60
CA ASP A 39 -24.48 -18.44 -17.03
C ASP A 39 -23.10 -17.89 -16.55
N ARG A 40 -22.00 -18.50 -17.03
CA ARG A 40 -20.64 -18.10 -16.66
C ARG A 40 -20.17 -16.90 -17.47
N ILE A 41 -19.80 -15.84 -16.77
CA ILE A 41 -19.35 -14.57 -17.35
C ILE A 41 -18.00 -14.20 -16.75
N VAL A 42 -17.07 -13.79 -17.61
CA VAL A 42 -15.80 -13.20 -17.19
C VAL A 42 -15.93 -11.67 -17.21
N ILE A 43 -15.77 -11.04 -16.04
CA ILE A 43 -15.81 -9.58 -15.88
C ILE A 43 -14.41 -9.05 -15.59
N ASN A 44 -13.94 -8.10 -16.40
CA ASN A 44 -12.70 -7.37 -16.16
C ASN A 44 -13.00 -6.04 -15.47
N MET A 45 -12.83 -6.00 -14.16
CA MET A 45 -12.93 -4.79 -13.34
C MET A 45 -11.61 -4.03 -13.44
N GLY A 46 -11.62 -2.93 -14.20
CA GLY A 46 -10.43 -2.14 -14.50
C GLY A 46 -9.81 -1.44 -13.29
N PRO A 47 -8.53 -1.01 -13.40
CA PRO A 47 -7.73 -0.50 -12.29
C PRO A 47 -8.19 0.84 -11.69
N GLN A 48 -9.12 1.54 -12.32
CA GLN A 48 -9.72 2.80 -11.85
C GLN A 48 -11.22 2.66 -11.60
N HIS A 49 -11.72 1.43 -11.44
CA HIS A 49 -13.14 1.24 -11.16
C HIS A 49 -13.50 1.94 -9.84
N PRO A 50 -14.57 2.75 -9.80
CA PRO A 50 -14.94 3.56 -8.62
C PRO A 50 -15.36 2.74 -7.38
N SER A 51 -15.22 1.42 -7.42
CA SER A 51 -15.56 0.49 -6.34
C SER A 51 -14.32 -0.25 -5.80
N THR A 52 -13.12 0.20 -6.19
CA THR A 52 -11.85 -0.27 -5.64
C THR A 52 -11.07 0.94 -5.12
N HIS A 53 -11.00 1.10 -3.79
CA HIS A 53 -10.07 2.08 -3.20
C HIS A 53 -8.64 1.76 -3.60
N GLY A 54 -8.00 2.71 -4.29
CA GLY A 54 -6.66 2.54 -4.84
C GLY A 54 -6.68 2.08 -6.29
N VAL A 55 -5.58 1.45 -6.73
CA VAL A 55 -5.42 0.98 -8.11
C VAL A 55 -5.31 -0.52 -8.09
N LEU A 56 -6.42 -1.19 -8.38
CA LEU A 56 -6.52 -2.66 -8.38
C LEU A 56 -7.35 -3.10 -9.58
N ARG A 57 -6.78 -4.00 -10.40
CA ARG A 57 -7.54 -4.68 -11.44
C ARG A 57 -7.99 -6.03 -10.92
N LEU A 58 -9.26 -6.39 -11.11
CA LEU A 58 -9.78 -7.72 -10.78
C LEU A 58 -10.34 -8.35 -12.05
N VAL A 59 -9.87 -9.55 -12.39
CA VAL A 59 -10.52 -10.41 -13.38
C VAL A 59 -11.36 -11.42 -12.60
N LEU A 60 -12.68 -11.34 -12.76
CA LEU A 60 -13.65 -12.13 -12.01
C LEU A 60 -14.31 -13.13 -12.96
N GLU A 61 -14.35 -14.40 -12.56
CA GLU A 61 -15.25 -15.39 -13.15
C GLU A 61 -16.48 -15.49 -12.26
N ILE A 62 -17.66 -15.34 -12.88
CA ILE A 62 -18.93 -15.25 -12.16
C ILE A 62 -19.89 -16.26 -12.77
N ASP A 63 -20.60 -17.00 -11.92
CA ASP A 63 -21.72 -17.86 -12.28
C ASP A 63 -22.99 -17.30 -11.61
N GLY A 64 -23.81 -16.61 -12.41
CA GLY A 64 -24.95 -15.83 -11.90
C GLY A 64 -24.52 -14.69 -10.96
N GLU A 65 -24.85 -14.80 -9.67
CA GLU A 65 -24.46 -13.83 -8.62
C GLU A 65 -23.25 -14.29 -7.78
N THR A 66 -22.70 -15.48 -8.06
CA THR A 66 -21.61 -16.07 -7.28
C THR A 66 -20.28 -15.91 -8.01
N VAL A 67 -19.28 -15.34 -7.33
CA VAL A 67 -17.90 -15.29 -7.83
C VAL A 67 -17.27 -16.68 -7.66
N THR A 68 -16.87 -17.31 -8.77
CA THR A 68 -16.22 -18.64 -8.78
C THR A 68 -14.70 -18.53 -8.74
N ASP A 69 -14.13 -17.50 -9.37
CA ASP A 69 -12.70 -17.20 -9.35
C ASP A 69 -12.46 -15.68 -9.36
N ALA A 70 -11.40 -15.23 -8.70
CA ALA A 70 -11.02 -13.82 -8.62
C ALA A 70 -9.50 -13.68 -8.70
N ARG A 71 -9.01 -13.07 -9.79
CA ARG A 71 -7.59 -12.90 -10.05
C ARG A 71 -7.19 -11.42 -9.95
N PRO A 72 -6.41 -11.03 -8.93
CA PRO A 72 -5.98 -9.65 -8.77
C PRO A 72 -4.74 -9.33 -9.62
N GLY A 73 -4.86 -8.32 -10.48
CA GLY A 73 -3.75 -7.67 -11.16
C GLY A 73 -3.22 -6.52 -10.29
N ILE A 74 -2.05 -6.73 -9.68
CA ILE A 74 -1.34 -5.74 -8.85
C ILE A 74 -0.07 -5.22 -9.55
N GLY A 75 0.56 -4.19 -8.99
CA GLY A 75 1.85 -3.68 -9.47
C GLY A 75 1.76 -2.42 -10.34
N TYR A 76 0.56 -1.91 -10.63
CA TYR A 76 0.38 -0.63 -11.34
C TYR A 76 1.00 0.59 -10.62
N LEU A 77 1.23 0.49 -9.31
CA LEU A 77 1.91 1.49 -8.48
C LEU A 77 3.28 1.02 -8.00
N HIS A 78 3.91 0.05 -8.69
CA HIS A 78 5.27 -0.35 -8.35
C HIS A 78 6.25 0.79 -8.66
N THR A 79 6.78 1.41 -7.60
CA THR A 79 7.69 2.57 -7.68
C THR A 79 9.16 2.22 -7.44
N GLY A 80 9.47 0.94 -7.19
CA GLY A 80 10.84 0.47 -6.97
C GLY A 80 11.50 1.07 -5.72
N ILE A 81 10.76 1.25 -4.62
CA ILE A 81 11.27 1.86 -3.38
C ILE A 81 12.52 1.12 -2.87
N GLU A 82 12.47 -0.21 -2.81
CA GLU A 82 13.58 -1.05 -2.37
C GLU A 82 14.85 -0.81 -3.19
N LYS A 83 14.71 -0.77 -4.52
CA LYS A 83 15.83 -0.51 -5.43
C LYS A 83 16.39 0.89 -5.25
N ASN A 84 15.54 1.89 -5.05
CA ASN A 84 15.98 3.25 -4.79
C ASN A 84 16.78 3.35 -3.48
N MET A 85 16.36 2.62 -2.44
CA MET A 85 17.02 2.63 -1.14
C MET A 85 18.46 2.11 -1.18
N GLU A 86 18.81 1.21 -2.11
CA GLU A 86 20.20 0.75 -2.30
C GLU A 86 21.18 1.90 -2.62
N PHE A 87 20.69 2.97 -3.26
CA PHE A 87 21.50 4.11 -3.68
C PHE A 87 21.32 5.33 -2.77
N ARG A 88 20.79 5.15 -1.56
CA ARG A 88 20.51 6.24 -0.60
C ARG A 88 21.21 5.97 0.72
N THR A 89 21.56 7.04 1.41
CA THR A 89 22.07 6.91 2.78
C THR A 89 20.95 6.45 3.71
N TRP A 90 21.30 5.85 4.85
CA TRP A 90 20.33 5.43 5.87
C TRP A 90 19.43 6.59 6.33
N THR A 91 19.97 7.80 6.42
CA THR A 91 19.19 9.00 6.77
C THR A 91 18.23 9.44 5.66
N GLN A 92 18.60 9.23 4.39
CA GLN A 92 17.73 9.47 3.24
C GLN A 92 16.69 8.38 3.06
N GLY A 93 16.96 7.14 3.46
CA GLY A 93 16.03 6.01 3.33
C GLY A 93 14.65 6.26 3.97
N VAL A 94 14.62 6.99 5.09
CA VAL A 94 13.37 7.38 5.78
C VAL A 94 12.40 8.11 4.83
N THR A 95 12.89 8.97 3.94
CA THR A 95 12.04 9.76 3.03
C THR A 95 11.37 8.91 1.94
N PHE A 96 11.86 7.69 1.74
CA PHE A 96 11.25 6.69 0.88
C PHE A 96 10.31 5.78 1.68
N CYS A 97 10.74 5.31 2.86
CA CYS A 97 9.92 4.45 3.72
C CYS A 97 8.58 5.07 4.10
N THR A 98 8.55 6.38 4.35
CA THR A 98 7.29 7.10 4.68
C THR A 98 6.22 6.98 3.60
N ARG A 99 6.57 6.59 2.36
CA ARG A 99 5.65 6.50 1.21
C ARG A 99 5.15 5.08 0.93
N MET A 100 5.65 4.07 1.65
CA MET A 100 5.28 2.67 1.43
C MET A 100 3.81 2.43 1.76
N ASP A 101 3.40 2.76 2.99
CA ASP A 101 2.01 2.95 3.38
C ASP A 101 1.79 4.45 3.62
N TYR A 102 1.09 5.08 2.66
CA TYR A 102 0.83 6.51 2.66
C TYR A 102 -0.23 6.94 3.71
N VAL A 103 -0.96 5.99 4.29
CA VAL A 103 -1.96 6.24 5.33
C VAL A 103 -1.33 6.14 6.72
N ALA A 104 -0.34 5.25 6.89
CA ALA A 104 0.42 5.09 8.12
C ALA A 104 1.93 5.41 8.00
N PRO A 105 2.32 6.62 7.55
CA PRO A 105 3.72 6.96 7.27
C PRO A 105 4.65 6.77 8.48
N PHE A 106 4.22 7.17 9.69
CA PHE A 106 5.04 7.06 10.90
C PHE A 106 5.33 5.62 11.29
N SER A 107 4.43 4.68 10.98
CA SER A 107 4.64 3.25 11.24
C SER A 107 5.78 2.70 10.38
N ASN A 108 5.84 3.08 9.10
CA ASN A 108 6.93 2.69 8.21
C ASN A 108 8.26 3.31 8.62
N GLU A 109 8.23 4.61 8.97
CA GLU A 109 9.42 5.29 9.47
C GLU A 109 9.94 4.62 10.74
N ALA A 110 9.06 4.30 11.69
CA ALA A 110 9.42 3.63 12.95
C ALA A 110 10.05 2.26 12.72
N ALA A 111 9.45 1.43 11.86
CA ALA A 111 9.99 0.12 11.53
C ALA A 111 11.40 0.23 10.93
N TYR A 112 11.60 1.18 10.01
CA TYR A 112 12.89 1.41 9.38
C TYR A 112 13.95 1.92 10.37
N VAL A 113 13.65 2.97 11.15
CA VAL A 113 14.63 3.54 12.09
C VAL A 113 14.95 2.57 13.23
N ALA A 114 13.97 1.80 13.72
CA ALA A 114 14.20 0.80 14.75
C ALA A 114 15.11 -0.34 14.25
N ALA A 115 14.98 -0.75 12.98
CA ALA A 115 15.88 -1.71 12.37
C ALA A 115 17.32 -1.17 12.26
N VAL A 116 17.48 0.10 11.87
CA VAL A 116 18.80 0.77 11.80
C VAL A 116 19.41 0.94 13.19
N GLU A 117 18.63 1.37 14.19
CA GLU A 117 19.08 1.54 15.57
C GLU A 117 19.53 0.23 16.19
N LYS A 118 18.78 -0.86 15.96
CA LYS A 118 19.17 -2.21 16.38
C LYS A 118 20.44 -2.70 15.70
N LEU A 119 20.65 -2.36 14.43
CA LEU A 119 21.86 -2.73 13.69
C LEU A 119 23.10 -2.02 14.20
N LEU A 120 22.95 -0.76 14.63
CA LEU A 120 24.05 0.11 15.09
C LEU A 120 24.24 0.10 16.62
N ASP A 121 23.39 -0.63 17.35
CA ASP A 121 23.36 -0.68 18.82
C ASP A 121 23.27 0.73 19.46
N VAL A 122 22.36 1.56 18.93
CA VAL A 122 22.15 2.94 19.39
C VAL A 122 20.98 3.02 20.35
N GLU A 123 21.21 3.59 21.53
CA GLU A 123 20.15 3.87 22.49
C GLU A 123 19.46 5.21 22.17
N VAL A 124 18.14 5.18 22.02
CA VAL A 124 17.33 6.37 21.72
C VAL A 124 16.92 7.06 23.01
N PRO A 125 17.05 8.40 23.15
CA PRO A 125 16.62 9.12 24.35
C PRO A 125 15.15 8.89 24.70
N GLU A 126 14.84 8.76 26.00
CA GLU A 126 13.47 8.49 26.49
C GLU A 126 12.42 9.48 25.94
N ARG A 127 12.78 10.77 25.88
CA ARG A 127 11.90 11.81 25.31
C ARG A 127 11.56 11.53 23.84
N ALA A 128 12.54 11.10 23.04
CA ALA A 128 12.30 10.77 21.63
C ALA A 128 11.45 9.50 21.48
N GLN A 129 11.61 8.52 22.37
CA GLN A 129 10.75 7.33 22.39
C GLN A 129 9.30 7.70 22.71
N ALA A 130 9.08 8.56 23.71
CA ALA A 130 7.74 9.02 24.08
C ALA A 130 7.05 9.78 22.93
N ILE A 131 7.78 10.67 22.24
CA ILE A 131 7.28 11.37 21.05
C ILE A 131 6.93 10.38 19.94
N ARG A 132 7.79 9.38 19.68
CA ARG A 132 7.50 8.36 18.66
C ARG A 132 6.22 7.60 18.95
N VAL A 133 6.01 7.17 20.20
CA VAL A 133 4.79 6.46 20.60
C VAL A 133 3.56 7.35 20.43
N LEU A 134 3.63 8.62 20.86
CA LEU A 134 2.54 9.59 20.65
C LEU A 134 2.17 9.72 19.16
N MET A 135 3.17 9.93 18.30
CA MET A 135 2.95 10.08 16.86
C MET A 135 2.44 8.80 16.21
N LEU A 136 2.92 7.63 16.64
CA LEU A 136 2.46 6.32 16.16
C LEU A 136 1.00 6.08 16.49
N GLU A 137 0.56 6.39 17.72
CA GLU A 137 -0.82 6.17 18.12
C GLU A 137 -1.79 7.18 17.48
N LEU A 138 -1.38 8.45 17.31
CA LEU A 138 -2.14 9.40 16.49
C LEU A 138 -2.26 8.93 15.05
N ASN A 139 -1.18 8.39 14.47
CA ASN A 139 -1.19 7.88 13.10
C ASN A 139 -2.02 6.61 12.95
N ARG A 140 -2.02 5.74 13.98
CA ARG A 140 -2.92 4.58 14.04
C ARG A 140 -4.38 5.02 13.98
N ILE A 141 -4.78 6.00 14.80
CA ILE A 141 -6.15 6.53 14.80
C ILE A 141 -6.48 7.13 13.42
N SER A 142 -5.60 7.97 12.86
CA SER A 142 -5.76 8.56 11.53
C SER A 142 -5.95 7.48 10.44
N SER A 143 -5.19 6.39 10.50
CA SER A 143 -5.31 5.26 9.56
C SER A 143 -6.64 4.52 9.69
N HIS A 144 -7.10 4.27 10.93
CA HIS A 144 -8.41 3.65 11.16
C HIS A 144 -9.57 4.54 10.71
N LEU A 145 -9.45 5.87 10.88
CA LEU A 145 -10.42 6.82 10.37
C LEU A 145 -10.53 6.75 8.84
N VAL A 146 -9.39 6.62 8.13
CA VAL A 146 -9.42 6.38 6.68
C VAL A 146 -10.12 5.06 6.37
N CYS A 147 -9.74 3.96 7.02
CA CYS A 147 -10.33 2.63 6.80
C CYS A 147 -11.86 2.62 6.96
N ILE A 148 -12.37 3.25 8.04
CA ILE A 148 -13.81 3.35 8.30
C ILE A 148 -14.49 4.30 7.32
N ALA A 149 -13.88 5.45 7.02
CA ALA A 149 -14.44 6.44 6.10
C ALA A 149 -14.60 5.87 4.68
N THR A 150 -13.53 5.28 4.16
CA THR A 150 -13.50 4.70 2.81
C THR A 150 -14.34 3.44 2.74
N GLY A 151 -14.26 2.56 3.75
CA GLY A 151 -15.10 1.35 3.84
C GLY A 151 -16.60 1.68 3.92
N GLY A 152 -16.97 2.72 4.65
CA GLY A 152 -18.34 3.23 4.70
C GLY A 152 -18.82 3.75 3.34
N MET A 153 -17.97 4.47 2.60
CA MET A 153 -18.30 4.95 1.26
C MET A 153 -18.57 3.81 0.27
N GLU A 154 -17.78 2.74 0.30
CA GLU A 154 -17.92 1.60 -0.63
C GLU A 154 -19.25 0.85 -0.45
N ILE A 155 -19.79 0.82 0.77
CA ILE A 155 -21.12 0.23 1.05
C ILE A 155 -22.26 1.26 0.93
N GLY A 156 -21.97 2.48 0.43
CA GLY A 156 -22.95 3.54 0.16
C GLY A 156 -23.20 4.54 1.30
N ALA A 157 -22.51 4.41 2.44
CA ALA A 157 -22.68 5.29 3.60
C ALA A 157 -21.80 6.54 3.54
N LEU A 158 -22.15 7.50 2.67
CA LEU A 158 -21.39 8.74 2.44
C LEU A 158 -21.19 9.59 3.71
N THR A 159 -22.12 9.57 4.66
CA THR A 159 -22.00 10.32 5.92
C THR A 159 -20.85 9.81 6.79
N VAL A 160 -20.57 8.50 6.76
CA VAL A 160 -19.44 7.91 7.50
C VAL A 160 -18.12 8.46 6.97
N MET A 161 -18.01 8.59 5.63
CA MET A 161 -16.83 9.16 4.99
C MET A 161 -16.59 10.60 5.44
N THR A 162 -17.61 11.47 5.36
CA THR A 162 -17.44 12.89 5.69
C THR A 162 -17.13 13.11 7.16
N CYS A 163 -17.74 12.34 8.07
CA CYS A 163 -17.39 12.37 9.50
C CYS A 163 -15.96 11.89 9.75
N GLY A 164 -15.56 10.75 9.16
CA GLY A 164 -14.22 10.19 9.35
C GLY A 164 -13.11 11.12 8.85
N PHE A 165 -13.31 11.77 7.69
CA PHE A 165 -12.34 12.74 7.18
C PHE A 165 -12.32 14.07 7.96
N ARG A 166 -13.47 14.55 8.46
CA ARG A 166 -13.49 15.72 9.37
C ARG A 166 -12.66 15.45 10.62
N ASP A 167 -12.83 14.29 11.25
CA ASP A 167 -12.13 13.96 12.48
C ASP A 167 -10.64 13.68 12.22
N ARG A 168 -10.33 13.10 11.05
CA ARG A 168 -8.94 12.93 10.59
C ARG A 168 -8.23 14.26 10.38
N GLU A 169 -8.92 15.29 9.92
CA GLU A 169 -8.34 16.60 9.64
C GLU A 169 -7.68 17.22 10.88
N LEU A 170 -8.30 17.07 12.05
CA LEU A 170 -7.76 17.52 13.32
C LEU A 170 -6.39 16.87 13.64
N ILE A 171 -6.22 15.60 13.28
CA ILE A 171 -4.97 14.88 13.47
C ILE A 171 -3.91 15.37 12.46
N LEU A 172 -4.31 15.67 11.22
CA LEU A 172 -3.39 16.20 10.22
C LEU A 172 -2.88 17.60 10.59
N ASP A 173 -3.70 18.43 11.21
CA ASP A 173 -3.28 19.74 11.72
C ASP A 173 -2.22 19.60 12.83
N LEU A 174 -2.36 18.59 13.71
CA LEU A 174 -1.33 18.26 14.69
C LEU A 174 -0.03 17.77 14.02
N PHE A 175 -0.14 16.94 12.98
CA PHE A 175 1.05 16.49 12.24
C PHE A 175 1.75 17.64 11.53
N GLU A 176 1.00 18.58 10.96
CA GLU A 176 1.55 19.78 10.32
C GLU A 176 2.23 20.68 11.36
N MET A 177 1.64 20.85 12.54
CA MET A 177 2.23 21.60 13.64
C MET A 177 3.57 21.00 14.10
N ILE A 178 3.69 19.67 14.14
CA ILE A 178 4.87 18.96 14.68
C ILE A 178 5.96 18.78 13.63
N SER A 179 5.59 18.38 12.41
CA SER A 179 6.54 17.99 11.35
C SER A 179 6.66 19.02 10.22
N GLY A 180 5.78 20.04 10.19
CA GLY A 180 5.65 20.99 9.08
C GLY A 180 4.95 20.41 7.84
N LEU A 181 4.49 19.15 7.89
CA LEU A 181 3.90 18.45 6.75
C LEU A 181 2.63 17.70 7.18
N ARG A 182 1.65 17.63 6.27
CA ARG A 182 0.40 16.87 6.49
C ARG A 182 0.55 15.37 6.21
N MET A 183 1.47 15.01 5.32
CA MET A 183 1.79 13.64 4.94
C MET A 183 3.27 13.54 4.57
N ASN A 184 3.84 12.33 4.55
CA ASN A 184 5.23 12.07 4.15
C ASN A 184 6.25 12.85 4.99
N HIS A 185 6.21 12.65 6.31
CA HIS A 185 6.83 13.55 7.28
C HIS A 185 8.36 13.46 7.31
N ALA A 186 8.92 12.26 7.14
CA ALA A 186 10.34 11.98 7.36
C ALA A 186 10.84 12.56 8.69
N TYR A 187 10.02 12.39 9.74
CA TYR A 187 10.19 13.03 11.03
C TYR A 187 11.00 12.15 11.98
N PHE A 188 10.81 10.83 11.95
CA PHE A 188 11.67 9.93 12.71
C PHE A 188 13.03 9.81 12.02
N ARG A 189 14.09 9.82 12.81
CA ARG A 189 15.47 9.69 12.33
C ARG A 189 16.18 8.61 13.11
N PRO A 190 17.12 7.87 12.52
CA PRO A 190 17.98 6.98 13.30
C PRO A 190 18.61 7.76 14.48
N GLY A 191 18.35 7.32 15.71
CA GLY A 191 18.77 7.98 16.95
C GLY A 191 17.73 8.89 17.62
N GLY A 192 16.53 9.09 17.04
CA GLY A 192 15.45 9.86 17.67
C GLY A 192 14.45 10.50 16.70
N VAL A 193 14.20 11.79 16.88
CA VAL A 193 13.27 12.59 16.07
C VAL A 193 14.00 13.80 15.49
N ALA A 194 13.53 14.32 14.36
CA ALA A 194 14.18 15.42 13.65
C ALA A 194 14.20 16.74 14.45
N GLN A 195 13.09 17.05 15.11
CA GLN A 195 12.91 18.24 15.96
C GLN A 195 12.01 17.87 17.14
N ASP A 196 12.15 18.57 18.27
CA ASP A 196 11.25 18.40 19.40
C ASP A 196 9.85 18.99 19.11
N LEU A 197 8.87 18.65 19.95
CA LEU A 197 7.53 19.25 19.87
C LEU A 197 7.60 20.77 20.09
N PRO A 198 6.77 21.57 19.39
CA PRO A 198 6.76 23.03 19.51
C PRO A 198 6.30 23.54 20.88
#